data_AF-A0A3C0G2Q1-F1
#
_entry.id   AF-A0A3C0G2Q1-F1
#
_cell.length_a   1.000
_cell.length_b   1.000
_cell.length_c   1.000
_cell.angle_alpha   90.00
_cell.angle_beta   90.00
_cell.angle_gamma   90.00
#
_symmetry.space_group_name_H-M   'P 1'
#
loop_
_entity.id
_entity.type
_entity.pdbx_description
1 polymer ?
#
loop_
_entity_poly.entity_id
_entity_poly.type
_entity_poly.pdbx_seq_one_letter_code
_entity_poly.pdbx_strand_id
1 'polypeptide(L)'
;MFPKLEIVDSFKFDFQPDRMKNPCHYIFNCKNPVNDLEYGHGAVLLYNKELVMKTTRPGLDFTLSQSHDHVPILSAINHFNETPWLAWRTAFREVIKLCQNKSTVENKYRLKKWLELGKGDNAEWVLRGATDAQEYYQTCNSDYKQLMLSYDFEWLKQHYESKY
;
A
#
# COMPACT_ATOMS: atom_id res chain seq x y z
N MET A 1 22.31 0.44 -5.29
CA MET A 1 20.95 0.36 -4.71
C MET A 1 20.02 1.00 -5.71
N PHE A 2 19.13 0.24 -6.33
CA PHE A 2 18.11 0.81 -7.22
C PHE A 2 17.06 1.51 -6.34
N PRO A 3 16.47 2.64 -6.79
CA PRO A 3 15.38 3.24 -6.05
C PRO A 3 14.17 2.29 -6.07
N LYS A 4 13.58 2.06 -4.89
CA LYS A 4 12.34 1.26 -4.71
C LYS A 4 11.21 1.69 -5.66
N LEU A 5 11.19 2.95 -6.07
CA LEU A 5 10.16 3.51 -6.93
C LEU A 5 10.79 4.09 -8.20
N GLU A 6 10.30 3.65 -9.35
CA GLU A 6 10.70 4.14 -10.68
C GLU A 6 9.54 4.96 -11.28
N ILE A 7 9.75 6.24 -11.52
CA ILE A 7 8.76 7.10 -12.21
C ILE A 7 8.75 6.74 -13.69
N VAL A 8 7.57 6.49 -14.26
CA VAL A 8 7.47 6.20 -15.70
C VAL A 8 7.66 7.47 -16.53
N ASP A 9 8.34 7.38 -17.68
CA ASP A 9 8.65 8.53 -18.54
C ASP A 9 7.40 9.32 -19.01
N SER A 10 6.27 8.61 -19.10
CA SER A 10 4.97 9.18 -19.47
C SER A 10 4.34 10.03 -18.38
N PHE A 11 4.77 9.88 -17.12
CA PHE A 11 4.21 10.63 -16.01
C PHE A 11 4.77 12.06 -15.98
N LYS A 12 3.88 13.05 -15.99
CA LYS A 12 4.22 14.46 -15.92
C LYS A 12 3.75 15.05 -14.59
N PHE A 13 4.61 15.84 -13.96
CA PHE A 13 4.31 16.54 -12.70
C PHE A 13 3.57 17.86 -12.93
N ASP A 14 2.61 17.86 -13.86
CA ASP A 14 1.86 19.04 -14.30
C ASP A 14 0.36 18.96 -13.96
N PHE A 15 -0.10 17.84 -13.38
CA PHE A 15 -1.49 17.65 -12.97
C PHE A 15 -2.00 18.83 -12.13
N GLN A 16 -3.10 19.42 -12.57
CA GLN A 16 -3.77 20.51 -11.87
C GLN A 16 -5.07 19.99 -11.25
N PRO A 17 -5.21 20.07 -9.91
CA PRO A 17 -6.47 19.81 -9.23
C PRO A 17 -7.63 20.65 -9.78
N ASP A 18 -8.83 20.07 -9.81
CA ASP A 18 -10.04 20.83 -10.11
C ASP A 18 -10.29 21.87 -9.01
N ARG A 19 -10.24 23.16 -9.39
CA ARG A 19 -10.42 24.29 -8.48
C ARG A 19 -11.85 24.45 -7.96
N MET A 20 -12.83 23.81 -8.61
CA MET A 20 -14.23 23.82 -8.18
C MET A 20 -14.56 22.67 -7.22
N LYS A 21 -13.66 21.70 -7.07
CA LYS A 21 -13.82 20.55 -6.19
C LYS A 21 -13.35 20.87 -4.76
N ASN A 22 -13.98 20.23 -3.77
CA ASN A 22 -13.51 20.30 -2.38
C ASN A 22 -12.05 19.82 -2.27
N PRO A 23 -11.23 20.43 -1.38
CA PRO A 23 -9.86 20.00 -1.16
C PRO A 23 -9.76 18.50 -0.84
N CYS A 24 -8.83 17.82 -1.50
CA CYS A 24 -8.54 16.40 -1.30
C CYS A 24 -7.09 16.08 -1.66
N HIS A 25 -6.62 14.90 -1.24
CA HIS A 25 -5.40 14.28 -1.78
C HIS A 25 -5.72 13.62 -3.13
N TYR A 26 -4.75 13.59 -4.04
CA TYR A 26 -4.90 12.85 -5.29
C TYR A 26 -3.93 11.67 -5.32
N ILE A 27 -4.49 10.49 -5.57
CA ILE A 27 -3.78 9.21 -5.57
C ILE A 27 -3.67 8.74 -7.02
N PHE A 28 -2.46 8.69 -7.54
CA PHE A 28 -2.19 8.19 -8.88
C PHE A 28 -2.10 6.66 -8.89
N ASN A 29 -1.92 6.05 -10.06
CA ASN A 29 -1.67 4.62 -10.18
C ASN A 29 -0.19 4.29 -10.04
N CYS A 30 0.09 3.11 -9.49
CA CYS A 30 1.41 2.50 -9.46
C CYS A 30 1.31 1.03 -9.86
N LYS A 31 2.23 0.58 -10.70
CA LYS A 31 2.31 -0.80 -11.12
C LYS A 31 3.07 -1.61 -10.07
N ASN A 32 2.43 -2.68 -9.60
CA ASN A 32 3.07 -3.75 -8.86
C ASN A 32 3.62 -4.77 -9.87
N PRO A 33 4.95 -4.92 -10.01
CA PRO A 33 5.54 -5.84 -10.99
C PRO A 33 5.35 -7.31 -10.63
N VAL A 34 5.06 -7.62 -9.36
CA VAL A 34 4.96 -9.00 -8.86
C VAL A 34 3.59 -9.62 -9.16
N ASN A 35 2.50 -8.89 -8.92
CA ASN A 35 1.13 -9.41 -9.10
C ASN A 35 0.31 -8.68 -10.18
N ASP A 36 0.96 -7.81 -10.95
CA ASP A 36 0.39 -7.02 -12.04
C ASP A 36 -0.72 -6.04 -11.64
N LEU A 37 -1.02 -5.86 -10.35
CA LEU A 37 -1.97 -4.85 -9.90
C LEU A 37 -1.49 -3.44 -10.26
N GLU A 38 -2.44 -2.57 -10.60
CA GLU A 38 -2.21 -1.16 -10.85
C GLU A 38 -3.21 -0.32 -10.04
N TYR A 39 -2.74 0.34 -9.00
CA TYR A 39 -3.55 1.19 -8.11
C TYR A 39 -2.66 2.05 -7.20
N GLY A 40 -3.25 2.74 -6.22
CA GLY A 40 -2.56 3.72 -5.36
C GLY A 40 -1.42 3.21 -4.47
N HIS A 41 -1.21 1.90 -4.34
CA HIS A 41 -0.14 1.37 -3.49
C HIS A 41 1.26 1.68 -4.05
N GLY A 42 1.98 2.55 -3.36
CA GLY A 42 3.31 2.99 -3.77
C GLY A 42 3.29 4.00 -4.91
N ALA A 43 2.16 4.64 -5.18
CA ALA A 43 2.05 5.65 -6.22
C ALA A 43 2.68 6.98 -5.81
N VAL A 44 2.92 7.83 -6.82
CA VAL A 44 3.02 9.27 -6.57
C VAL A 44 1.71 9.74 -5.95
N LEU A 45 1.81 10.66 -4.99
CA LEU A 45 0.67 11.25 -4.30
C LEU A 45 0.77 12.77 -4.37
N LEU A 46 -0.33 13.44 -4.68
CA LEU A 46 -0.44 14.89 -4.56
C LEU A 46 -1.24 15.23 -3.31
N TYR A 47 -0.52 15.65 -2.27
CA TYR A 47 -1.11 16.00 -0.99
C TYR A 47 -1.58 17.45 -0.96
N ASN A 48 -2.86 17.66 -0.64
CA ASN A 48 -3.32 18.93 -0.09
C ASN A 48 -2.63 19.23 1.27
N LYS A 49 -1.90 20.34 1.33
CA LYS A 49 -1.12 20.76 2.52
C LYS A 49 -1.97 20.92 3.78
N GLU A 50 -3.14 21.55 3.69
CA GLU A 50 -3.97 21.81 4.87
C GLU A 50 -4.50 20.51 5.48
N LEU A 51 -4.96 19.58 4.64
CA LEU A 51 -5.40 18.25 5.08
C LEU A 51 -4.26 17.45 5.73
N VAL A 52 -3.04 17.51 5.18
CA VAL A 52 -1.85 16.92 5.82
C VAL A 52 -1.65 17.48 7.22
N MET A 53 -1.65 18.81 7.37
CA MET A 53 -1.41 19.46 8.66
C MET A 53 -2.51 19.17 9.69
N LYS A 54 -3.75 18.95 9.24
CA LYS A 54 -4.87 18.57 10.12
C LYS A 54 -4.83 17.10 10.55
N THR A 55 -4.06 16.24 9.88
CA THR A 55 -4.00 14.80 10.15
C THR A 55 -2.95 14.47 11.21
N THR A 56 -3.29 14.75 12.48
CA THR A 56 -2.41 14.47 13.62
C THR A 56 -2.53 13.05 14.17
N ARG A 57 -3.60 12.35 13.83
CA ARG A 57 -3.88 10.96 14.24
C ARG A 57 -4.41 10.17 13.05
N PRO A 58 -3.54 9.76 12.12
CA PRO A 58 -3.96 8.99 10.96
C PRO A 58 -4.48 7.60 11.35
N GLY A 59 -5.33 7.06 10.49
CA GLY A 59 -5.68 5.65 10.42
C GLY A 59 -4.47 4.78 10.05
N LEU A 60 -4.74 3.54 9.62
CA LEU A 60 -3.72 2.70 9.00
C LEU A 60 -3.12 3.43 7.78
N ASP A 61 -3.95 3.93 6.87
CA ASP A 61 -3.42 4.71 5.74
C ASP A 61 -3.52 6.22 6.00
N PHE A 62 -2.36 6.89 6.05
CA PHE A 62 -2.28 8.34 6.22
C PHE A 62 -3.09 9.09 5.14
N THR A 63 -2.98 8.66 3.88
CA THR A 63 -3.64 9.32 2.74
C THR A 63 -5.15 9.12 2.80
N LEU A 64 -5.59 7.91 3.12
CA LEU A 64 -7.03 7.59 3.19
C LEU A 64 -7.70 8.14 4.47
N SER A 65 -6.93 8.72 5.39
CA SER A 65 -7.45 9.37 6.60
C SER A 65 -8.09 10.73 6.36
N GLN A 66 -7.97 11.26 5.15
CA GLN A 66 -8.60 12.52 4.73
C GLN A 66 -9.35 12.34 3.41
N SER A 67 -10.08 13.38 3.00
CA SER A 67 -10.67 13.45 1.66
C SER A 67 -9.61 13.19 0.59
N HIS A 68 -9.89 12.26 -0.31
CA HIS A 68 -8.98 11.84 -1.37
C HIS A 68 -9.75 11.49 -2.64
N ASP A 69 -9.05 11.53 -3.77
CA ASP A 69 -9.56 11.18 -5.08
C ASP A 69 -8.55 10.33 -5.86
N HIS A 70 -9.06 9.52 -6.77
CA HIS A 70 -8.25 8.64 -7.59
C HIS A 70 -8.03 9.25 -8.98
N VAL A 71 -6.76 9.27 -9.41
CA VAL A 71 -6.36 9.74 -10.74
C VAL A 71 -5.80 8.53 -11.48
N PRO A 72 -6.52 7.98 -12.49
CA PRO A 72 -6.13 6.75 -13.18
C PRO A 72 -5.02 6.99 -14.20
N ILE A 73 -3.93 7.62 -13.76
CA ILE A 73 -2.71 7.86 -14.52
C ILE A 73 -1.59 7.06 -13.85
N LEU A 74 -0.94 6.19 -14.62
CA LEU A 74 0.23 5.43 -14.16
C LEU A 74 1.38 6.40 -13.88
N SER A 75 1.80 6.44 -12.62
CA SER A 75 2.86 7.33 -12.14
C SER A 75 4.20 6.64 -12.00
N ALA A 76 4.20 5.36 -11.62
CA ALA A 76 5.42 4.66 -11.25
C ALA A 76 5.29 3.13 -11.29
N ILE A 77 6.44 2.47 -11.22
CA ILE A 77 6.60 1.04 -10.95
C ILE A 77 7.23 0.88 -9.56
N ASN A 78 6.63 0.07 -8.69
CA ASN A 78 7.08 -0.15 -7.32
C ASN A 78 7.88 -1.45 -7.21
N HIS A 79 9.21 -1.32 -7.27
CA HIS A 79 10.19 -2.41 -7.11
C HIS A 79 10.40 -2.75 -5.62
N PHE A 80 9.32 -3.07 -4.91
CA PHE A 80 9.40 -3.45 -3.49
C PHE A 80 9.91 -4.87 -3.26
N ASN A 81 10.16 -5.63 -4.32
CA ASN A 81 10.51 -7.04 -4.29
C ASN A 81 12.03 -7.29 -4.41
N GLU A 82 12.88 -6.29 -4.11
CA GLU A 82 14.35 -6.42 -4.18
C GLU A 82 14.94 -7.35 -3.13
N THR A 83 14.33 -7.43 -1.94
CA THR A 83 14.81 -8.31 -0.86
C THR A 83 13.64 -9.05 -0.21
N PRO A 84 13.87 -10.24 0.38
CA PRO A 84 12.88 -10.97 1.16
C PRO A 84 12.12 -10.10 2.17
N TRP A 85 12.88 -9.38 2.99
CA TRP A 85 12.33 -8.49 4.02
C TRP A 85 11.50 -7.35 3.43
N LEU A 86 11.97 -6.68 2.37
CA LEU A 86 11.23 -5.57 1.75
C LEU A 86 9.93 -6.06 1.10
N ALA A 87 10.00 -7.22 0.42
CA ALA A 87 8.87 -7.89 -0.22
C ALA A 87 7.80 -8.25 0.82
N TRP A 88 8.21 -8.99 1.85
CA TRP A 88 7.35 -9.43 2.94
C TRP A 88 6.72 -8.25 3.67
N ARG A 89 7.52 -7.28 4.12
CA ARG A 89 7.03 -6.11 4.87
C ARG A 89 6.04 -5.28 4.07
N THR A 90 6.30 -5.10 2.77
CA THR A 90 5.41 -4.31 1.92
C THR A 90 4.07 -5.03 1.73
N ALA A 91 4.10 -6.33 1.42
CA ALA A 91 2.91 -7.15 1.27
C ALA A 91 2.08 -7.20 2.56
N PHE A 92 2.74 -7.41 3.70
CA PHE A 92 2.08 -7.51 5.00
C PHE A 92 1.27 -6.24 5.31
N ARG A 93 1.91 -5.07 5.20
CA ARG A 93 1.26 -3.78 5.50
C ARG A 93 0.11 -3.47 4.55
N GLU A 94 0.28 -3.78 3.28
CA GLU A 94 -0.74 -3.52 2.27
C GLU A 94 -1.96 -4.43 2.44
N VAL A 95 -1.75 -5.72 2.72
CA VAL A 95 -2.85 -6.66 2.96
C VAL A 95 -3.61 -6.35 4.24
N ILE A 96 -2.95 -5.91 5.32
CA ILE A 96 -3.65 -5.43 6.53
C ILE A 96 -4.61 -4.29 6.19
N LYS A 97 -4.18 -3.32 5.37
CA LYS A 97 -5.05 -2.23 4.91
C LYS A 97 -6.22 -2.74 4.06
N LEU A 98 -5.96 -3.66 3.13
CA LEU A 98 -7.01 -4.22 2.27
C LEU A 98 -8.05 -5.02 3.07
N CYS A 99 -7.63 -5.75 4.11
CA CYS A 99 -8.52 -6.47 5.01
C CYS A 99 -9.39 -5.54 5.86
N GLN A 100 -8.83 -4.43 6.37
CA GLN A 100 -9.56 -3.44 7.17
C GLN A 100 -10.53 -2.59 6.34
N ASN A 101 -10.22 -2.36 5.06
CA ASN A 101 -11.03 -1.53 4.18
C ASN A 101 -12.41 -2.15 3.88
N LYS A 102 -13.34 -1.31 3.43
CA LYS A 102 -14.68 -1.77 3.00
C LYS A 102 -14.55 -2.86 1.92
N SER A 103 -15.38 -3.89 2.06
CA SER A 103 -15.38 -5.05 1.17
C SER A 103 -16.05 -4.76 -0.17
N THR A 104 -15.36 -4.00 -1.03
CA THR A 104 -15.78 -3.71 -2.41
C THR A 104 -15.32 -4.82 -3.37
N VAL A 105 -15.92 -4.88 -4.57
CA VAL A 105 -15.49 -5.82 -5.63
C VAL A 105 -14.00 -5.63 -5.94
N GLU A 106 -13.54 -4.39 -6.03
CA GLU A 106 -12.16 -4.06 -6.32
C GLU A 106 -11.21 -4.49 -5.18
N ASN A 107 -11.56 -4.23 -3.91
CA ASN A 107 -10.72 -4.65 -2.79
C ASN A 107 -10.65 -6.18 -2.67
N LYS A 108 -11.75 -6.90 -2.94
CA LYS A 108 -11.74 -8.37 -3.00
C LYS A 108 -10.82 -8.89 -4.11
N TYR A 109 -10.87 -8.26 -5.29
CA TYR A 109 -9.98 -8.60 -6.41
C TYR A 109 -8.50 -8.36 -6.05
N ARG A 110 -8.18 -7.18 -5.49
CA ARG A 110 -6.82 -6.85 -5.04
C ARG A 110 -6.31 -7.82 -3.99
N LEU A 111 -7.12 -8.08 -2.95
CA LEU A 111 -6.76 -9.02 -1.89
C LEU A 111 -6.50 -10.42 -2.44
N LYS A 112 -7.37 -10.92 -3.34
CA LYS A 112 -7.16 -12.19 -4.03
C LYS A 112 -5.82 -12.21 -4.78
N LYS A 113 -5.49 -11.14 -5.50
CA LYS A 113 -4.21 -11.03 -6.25
C LYS A 113 -2.97 -10.98 -5.35
N TRP A 114 -3.07 -10.41 -4.15
CA TRP A 114 -1.97 -10.45 -3.17
C TRP A 114 -1.78 -11.85 -2.56
N LEU A 115 -2.84 -12.66 -2.50
CA LEU A 115 -2.83 -14.04 -1.98
C LEU A 115 -2.60 -15.12 -3.06
N GLU A 116 -2.18 -14.71 -4.25
CA GLU A 116 -1.76 -15.59 -5.35
C GLU A 116 -0.24 -15.48 -5.53
N LEU A 117 0.41 -16.57 -5.95
CA LEU A 117 1.84 -16.52 -6.28
C LEU A 117 2.04 -15.61 -7.50
N GLY A 118 2.80 -14.54 -7.31
CA GLY A 118 3.19 -13.62 -8.37
C GLY A 118 4.38 -14.11 -9.19
N LYS A 119 5.03 -13.18 -9.89
CA LYS A 119 6.23 -13.42 -10.71
C LYS A 119 7.39 -12.54 -10.29
N GLY A 120 8.60 -12.91 -10.71
CA GLY A 120 9.83 -12.15 -10.45
C GLY A 120 10.45 -12.41 -9.08
N ASP A 121 11.48 -11.65 -8.77
CA ASP A 121 12.28 -11.84 -7.56
C ASP A 121 11.43 -11.71 -6.30
N ASN A 122 11.69 -12.56 -5.31
CA ASN A 122 11.02 -12.55 -4.01
C ASN A 122 9.47 -12.62 -4.08
N ALA A 123 8.88 -13.10 -5.18
CA ALA A 123 7.43 -13.28 -5.29
C ALA A 123 6.87 -14.22 -4.20
N GLU A 124 7.63 -15.24 -3.80
CA GLU A 124 7.27 -16.09 -2.66
C GLU A 124 7.19 -15.31 -1.35
N TRP A 125 8.09 -14.35 -1.12
CA TRP A 125 8.08 -13.51 0.08
C TRP A 125 6.92 -12.51 0.07
N VAL A 126 6.48 -12.07 -1.11
CA VAL A 126 5.25 -11.30 -1.27
C VAL A 126 4.03 -12.13 -0.85
N LEU A 127 3.92 -13.37 -1.34
CA LEU A 127 2.84 -14.27 -0.97
C LEU A 127 2.86 -14.58 0.53
N ARG A 128 4.04 -14.90 1.10
CA ARG A 128 4.20 -15.13 2.55
C ARG A 128 3.74 -13.92 3.37
N GLY A 129 4.20 -12.72 3.03
CA GLY A 129 3.79 -11.51 3.74
C GLY A 129 2.30 -11.22 3.65
N ALA A 130 1.69 -11.50 2.49
CA ALA A 130 0.25 -11.39 2.29
C ALA A 130 -0.54 -12.41 3.14
N THR A 131 -0.13 -13.67 3.15
CA THR A 131 -0.76 -14.73 3.95
C THR A 131 -0.60 -14.46 5.44
N ASP A 132 0.62 -14.10 5.89
CA ASP A 132 0.90 -13.75 7.28
C ASP A 132 0.04 -12.58 7.77
N ALA A 133 -0.18 -11.57 6.93
CA ALA A 133 -1.08 -10.46 7.25
C ALA A 133 -2.55 -10.87 7.34
N GLN A 134 -3.01 -11.75 6.45
CA GLN A 134 -4.39 -12.26 6.50
C GLN A 134 -4.62 -13.05 7.79
N GLU A 135 -3.70 -13.93 8.17
CA GLU A 135 -3.74 -14.68 9.43
C GLU A 135 -3.71 -13.74 10.65
N TYR A 136 -2.79 -12.77 10.65
CA TYR A 136 -2.69 -11.78 11.72
C TYR A 136 -4.00 -10.97 11.87
N TYR A 137 -4.58 -10.51 10.76
CA TYR A 137 -5.85 -9.79 10.78
C TYR A 137 -6.99 -10.62 11.39
N GLN A 138 -7.06 -11.90 11.04
CA GLN A 138 -8.08 -12.84 11.57
C GLN A 138 -7.92 -13.06 13.09
N THR A 139 -6.69 -13.16 13.59
CA THR A 139 -6.42 -13.35 15.02
C THR A 139 -6.70 -12.10 15.86
N CYS A 140 -6.47 -10.90 15.30
CA CYS A 140 -6.72 -9.64 16.00
C CYS A 140 -8.21 -9.22 16.04
N ASN A 141 -9.11 -9.89 15.32
CA ASN A 141 -10.54 -9.59 15.25
C ASN A 141 -10.85 -8.08 15.06
N SER A 142 -10.08 -7.42 14.20
CA SER A 142 -10.18 -5.96 13.94
C SER A 142 -9.81 -5.04 15.12
N ASP A 143 -9.06 -5.51 16.12
CA ASP A 143 -8.50 -4.63 17.16
C ASP A 143 -7.52 -3.62 16.55
N TYR A 144 -7.97 -2.37 16.49
CA TYR A 144 -7.21 -1.27 15.91
C TYR A 144 -5.81 -1.11 16.50
N LYS A 145 -5.64 -1.31 17.82
CA LYS A 145 -4.31 -1.16 18.45
C LYS A 145 -3.33 -2.22 17.96
N GLN A 146 -3.81 -3.43 17.75
CA GLN A 146 -3.02 -4.53 17.19
C GLN A 146 -2.70 -4.25 15.71
N LEU A 147 -3.68 -3.83 14.92
CA LEU A 147 -3.45 -3.51 13.50
C LEU A 147 -2.42 -2.39 13.31
N MET A 148 -2.34 -1.41 14.23
CA MET A 148 -1.31 -0.37 14.19
C MET A 148 0.12 -0.88 14.37
N LEU A 149 0.33 -2.09 14.90
CA LEU A 149 1.65 -2.73 14.96
C LEU A 149 2.22 -3.00 13.56
N SER A 150 1.37 -3.08 12.53
CA SER A 150 1.81 -3.11 11.13
C SER A 150 2.52 -1.82 10.66
N TYR A 151 2.61 -0.79 11.50
CA TYR A 151 3.38 0.43 11.25
C TYR A 151 4.62 0.53 12.13
N ASP A 152 4.74 -0.34 13.14
CA ASP A 152 5.90 -0.43 13.99
C ASP A 152 6.98 -1.26 13.29
N PHE A 153 8.10 -0.61 12.98
CA PHE A 153 9.20 -1.24 12.26
C PHE A 153 9.83 -2.38 13.07
N GLU A 154 10.00 -2.19 14.37
CA GLU A 154 10.66 -3.15 15.24
C GLU A 154 9.77 -4.38 15.44
N TRP A 155 8.47 -4.16 15.68
CA TRP A 155 7.50 -5.24 15.77
C TRP A 155 7.46 -6.08 14.49
N LEU A 156 7.38 -5.42 13.32
CA LEU A 156 7.37 -6.13 12.03
C LEU A 156 8.63 -6.97 11.83
N LYS A 157 9.78 -6.44 12.25
CA LYS A 157 11.06 -7.12 12.08
C LYS A 157 11.14 -8.34 12.98
N GLN A 158 10.79 -8.20 14.25
CA GLN A 158 10.71 -9.30 15.20
C GLN A 158 9.69 -10.35 14.75
N HIS A 159 8.52 -9.94 14.26
CA HIS A 159 7.50 -10.86 13.75
C HIS A 159 8.04 -11.68 12.57
N TYR A 160 8.71 -11.03 11.61
CA TYR A 160 9.34 -11.69 10.47
C TYR A 160 10.45 -12.67 10.90
N GLU A 161 11.40 -12.22 11.72
CA GLU A 161 12.52 -13.04 12.20
C GLU A 161 12.07 -14.20 13.12
N SER A 162 10.93 -14.07 13.80
CA SER A 162 10.36 -15.16 14.59
C SER A 162 9.77 -16.29 13.73
N LYS A 163 9.40 -15.99 12.48
CA LYS A 163 8.82 -16.96 11.53
C LYS A 163 9.86 -17.51 10.53
N TYR A 164 10.93 -16.79 10.24
CA TYR A 164 11.89 -17.08 9.15
C TYR A 164 13.34 -16.79 9.54
#